data_AF-A0A1H5J910-F1
#
_entry.id   AF-A0A1H5J910-F1
#
_cell.length_a   1.000
_cell.length_b   1.000
_cell.length_c   1.000
_cell.angle_alpha   90.00
_cell.angle_beta   90.00
_cell.angle_gamma   90.00
#
_symmetry.space_group_name_H-M   'P 1'
#
loop_
_entity.id
_entity.type
_entity.pdbx_description
1 polymer ?
#
loop_
_entity_poly.entity_id
_entity_poly.type
_entity_poly.pdbx_seq_one_letter_code
_entity_poly.pdbx_strand_id
1 'polypeptide(L)'
;MAAEEPQEVHSVVGALHLSVSYIASAPLGPGELISRFSWRVASADPHLPGTLFDDHLHEVADRELSARDGLRALAGLLVEAGEGFFSQDPGTMELPLWLSAMAARHLNDLKMVALTGVTPAEMVTVGIPADRLLLAVEVAREALHAETQMSGPGVFDTNTLAALQRFAARADRDVAVPDPGDPLGPPLYEGPASEAHQRLSPGRYQAHLRHHPGQRLVVIVARSELSGGPMAASFTRLRPTGRPRTPPTNGPGASSDTPHQPRSPRQSGGWTPRPPTAPPDSGADPLAPGL
;
A
#
# COMPACT_ATOMS: atom_id res chain seq x y z
N MET A 1 -14.61 -7.59 15.77
CA MET A 1 -13.69 -6.52 16.23
C MET A 1 -13.31 -5.74 15.00
N ALA A 2 -13.71 -4.48 14.88
CA ALA A 2 -13.20 -3.62 13.82
C ALA A 2 -11.71 -3.34 14.11
N ALA A 3 -10.88 -3.28 13.06
CA ALA A 3 -9.53 -2.76 13.23
C ALA A 3 -9.64 -1.24 13.45
N GLU A 4 -8.96 -0.75 14.47
CA GLU A 4 -8.84 0.68 14.74
C GLU A 4 -8.11 1.33 13.54
N GLU A 5 -8.76 2.24 12.84
CA GLU A 5 -8.15 2.88 11.66
C GLU A 5 -7.01 3.81 12.07
N PRO A 6 -5.91 3.85 11.30
CA PRO A 6 -4.75 4.64 11.68
C PRO A 6 -5.06 6.15 11.60
N GLN A 7 -4.75 6.87 12.68
CA GLN A 7 -4.94 8.32 12.79
C GLN A 7 -4.04 9.13 11.84
N GLU A 8 -2.99 8.52 11.31
CA GLU A 8 -2.08 9.08 10.30
C GLU A 8 -1.88 8.08 9.15
N VAL A 9 -1.92 8.58 7.91
CA VAL A 9 -1.73 7.79 6.69
C VAL A 9 -0.61 8.41 5.85
N HIS A 10 0.37 7.59 5.49
CA HIS A 10 1.42 7.94 4.54
C HIS A 10 1.19 7.25 3.19
N SER A 11 1.56 7.94 2.12
CA SER A 11 1.31 7.56 0.74
C SER A 11 2.48 8.01 -0.13
N VAL A 12 2.85 7.22 -1.13
CA VAL A 12 3.89 7.56 -2.11
C VAL A 12 3.30 7.49 -3.51
N VAL A 13 3.42 8.60 -4.24
CA VAL A 13 2.86 8.83 -5.57
C VAL A 13 3.98 9.32 -6.49
N GLY A 14 4.59 8.40 -7.23
CA GLY A 14 5.80 8.70 -8.00
C GLY A 14 6.94 9.15 -7.08
N ALA A 15 7.37 10.41 -7.24
CA ALA A 15 8.36 11.04 -6.37
C ALA A 15 7.75 11.94 -5.27
N LEU A 16 6.43 11.98 -5.11
CA LEU A 16 5.75 12.67 -4.02
C LEU A 16 5.50 11.74 -2.84
N HIS A 17 5.84 12.19 -1.64
CA HIS A 17 5.46 11.61 -0.37
C HIS A 17 4.33 12.45 0.24
N LEU A 18 3.16 11.86 0.36
CA LEU A 18 1.97 12.44 0.96
C LEU A 18 1.81 11.89 2.38
N SER A 19 1.54 12.75 3.35
CA SER A 19 1.17 12.36 4.72
C SER A 19 -0.06 13.15 5.13
N VAL A 20 -1.05 12.48 5.73
CA VAL A 20 -2.26 13.12 6.26
C VAL A 20 -2.60 12.54 7.62
N SER A 21 -2.89 13.41 8.57
CA SER A 21 -3.27 13.05 9.94
C SER A 21 -4.61 13.65 10.30
N TYR A 22 -5.49 12.84 10.88
CA TYR A 22 -6.78 13.28 11.39
C TYR A 22 -6.60 14.05 12.71
N ILE A 23 -7.05 15.32 12.73
CA ILE A 23 -6.98 16.17 13.91
C ILE A 23 -8.25 16.01 14.75
N ALA A 24 -9.41 16.33 14.15
CA ALA A 24 -10.70 16.35 14.84
C ALA A 24 -11.86 16.50 13.83
N SER A 25 -13.08 16.18 14.28
CA SER A 25 -14.33 16.57 13.63
C SER A 25 -15.16 17.46 14.55
N ALA A 26 -15.94 18.37 13.97
CA ALA A 26 -16.91 19.19 14.69
C ALA A 26 -18.26 19.20 13.94
N PRO A 27 -19.40 19.31 14.64
CA PRO A 27 -20.69 19.50 13.99
C PRO A 27 -20.76 20.89 13.34
N LEU A 28 -21.13 20.94 12.06
CA LEU A 28 -21.39 22.16 11.31
C LEU A 28 -22.89 22.48 11.26
N GLY A 29 -23.73 21.45 11.18
CA GLY A 29 -25.18 21.56 11.07
C GLY A 29 -25.90 20.26 11.46
N PRO A 30 -27.24 20.21 11.32
CA PRO A 30 -28.02 19.01 11.64
C PRO A 30 -27.68 17.85 10.69
N GLY A 31 -26.85 16.92 11.17
CA GLY A 31 -26.36 15.78 10.37
C GLY A 31 -25.12 16.08 9.52
N GLU A 32 -24.47 17.24 9.70
CA GLU A 32 -23.23 17.60 9.00
C GLU A 32 -22.07 17.73 9.98
N LEU A 33 -20.97 17.05 9.67
CA LEU A 33 -19.68 17.11 10.37
C LEU A 33 -18.63 17.73 9.44
N ILE A 34 -17.88 18.69 9.95
CA ILE A 34 -16.64 19.17 9.32
C ILE A 34 -15.45 18.47 9.97
N SER A 35 -14.73 17.67 9.17
CA SER A 35 -13.48 17.04 9.58
C SER A 35 -12.29 17.93 9.23
N ARG A 36 -11.26 17.93 10.08
CA ARG A 36 -10.02 18.69 9.90
C ARG A 36 -8.82 17.75 9.86
N PHE A 37 -7.96 17.95 8.88
CA PHE A 37 -6.73 17.18 8.69
C PHE A 37 -5.52 18.11 8.62
N SER A 38 -4.40 17.68 9.22
CA SER A 38 -3.09 18.20 8.85
C SER A 38 -2.53 17.36 7.72
N TRP A 39 -1.79 18.00 6.83
CA TRP A 39 -1.17 17.32 5.70
C TRP A 39 0.23 17.84 5.40
N ARG A 40 1.00 16.98 4.74
CA ARG A 40 2.34 17.28 4.26
C ARG A 40 2.59 16.61 2.92
N VAL A 41 3.18 17.36 2.00
CA VAL A 41 3.73 16.84 0.74
C VAL A 41 5.22 17.12 0.70
N ALA A 42 6.03 16.09 0.44
CA ALA A 42 7.46 16.23 0.21
C ALA A 42 7.85 15.60 -1.13
N SER A 43 8.72 16.28 -1.89
CA SER A 43 9.30 15.73 -3.11
C SER A 43 10.61 15.00 -2.79
N ALA A 44 10.72 13.76 -3.28
CA ALA A 44 11.95 12.98 -3.32
C ALA A 44 12.71 13.14 -4.66
N ASP A 45 12.21 13.95 -5.60
CA ASP A 45 12.92 14.21 -6.86
C ASP A 45 14.08 15.20 -6.60
N PRO A 46 15.35 14.83 -6.88
CA PRO A 46 16.50 15.69 -6.64
C PRO A 46 16.55 16.93 -7.56
N HIS A 47 15.78 16.95 -8.64
CA HIS A 47 15.66 18.08 -9.56
C HIS A 47 14.54 19.05 -9.19
N LEU A 48 13.55 18.59 -8.41
CA LEU A 48 12.44 19.41 -7.89
C LEU A 48 12.26 19.16 -6.38
N PRO A 49 13.27 19.45 -5.54
CA PRO A 49 13.16 19.27 -4.10
C PRO A 49 12.19 20.30 -3.51
N GLY A 50 11.33 19.85 -2.60
CA GLY A 50 10.33 20.70 -1.98
C GLY A 50 9.63 20.01 -0.82
N THR A 51 9.11 20.79 0.12
CA THR A 51 8.18 20.32 1.13
C THR A 51 7.16 21.42 1.40
N LEU A 52 5.88 21.05 1.43
CA LEU A 52 4.76 21.89 1.82
C LEU A 52 3.98 21.15 2.92
N PHE A 53 3.43 21.89 3.87
CA PHE A 53 2.58 21.35 4.93
C PHE A 53 1.56 22.41 5.33
N ASP A 54 0.37 21.98 5.72
CA ASP A 54 -0.71 22.86 6.17
C ASP A 54 -1.68 22.09 7.07
N ASP A 55 -2.37 22.81 7.97
CA ASP A 55 -3.35 22.28 8.94
C ASP A 55 -4.81 22.59 8.51
N HIS A 56 -5.02 23.03 7.27
CA HIS A 56 -6.28 23.60 6.78
C HIS A 56 -7.04 22.74 5.75
N LEU A 57 -6.73 21.45 5.63
CA LEU A 57 -7.57 20.57 4.81
C LEU A 57 -8.86 20.25 5.58
N HIS A 58 -9.98 20.68 5.01
CA HIS A 58 -11.32 20.58 5.59
C HIS A 58 -12.24 19.85 4.62
N GLU A 59 -12.99 18.89 5.14
CA GLU A 59 -13.98 18.11 4.36
C GLU A 59 -15.28 18.04 5.16
N VAL A 60 -16.42 18.23 4.50
CA VAL A 60 -17.75 18.19 5.13
C VAL A 60 -18.48 16.91 4.70
N ALA A 61 -18.97 16.14 5.66
CA ALA A 61 -19.68 14.88 5.41
C ALA A 61 -20.78 14.63 6.45
N ASP A 62 -21.65 13.65 6.17
CA ASP A 62 -22.68 13.16 7.07
C ASP A 62 -22.16 12.15 8.12
N ARG A 63 -20.87 11.78 8.02
CA ARG A 63 -20.16 10.84 8.87
C ARG A 63 -18.79 11.38 9.30
N GLU A 64 -18.24 10.80 10.36
CA GLU A 64 -16.84 11.03 10.72
C GLU A 64 -15.92 10.47 9.61
N LEU A 65 -14.90 11.24 9.24
CA LEU A 65 -13.99 10.92 8.15
C LEU A 65 -12.63 10.44 8.69
N SER A 66 -12.06 9.45 8.02
CA SER A 66 -10.77 8.87 8.36
C SER A 66 -9.60 9.75 7.85
N ALA A 67 -8.40 9.56 8.40
CA ALA A 67 -7.18 10.13 7.83
C ALA A 67 -6.95 9.72 6.35
N ARG A 68 -7.59 8.63 5.90
CA ARG A 68 -7.55 8.17 4.51
C ARG A 68 -8.55 8.88 3.60
N ASP A 69 -9.69 9.33 4.14
CA ASP A 69 -10.57 10.29 3.46
C ASP A 69 -9.84 11.64 3.31
N GLY A 70 -9.10 12.08 4.33
CA GLY A 70 -8.20 13.24 4.22
C GLY A 70 -7.11 13.08 3.14
N LEU A 71 -6.53 11.88 2.98
CA LEU A 71 -5.59 11.60 1.87
C LEU A 71 -6.27 11.73 0.49
N ARG A 72 -7.56 11.38 0.37
CA ARG A 72 -8.33 11.55 -0.86
C ARG A 72 -8.54 13.02 -1.18
N ALA A 73 -8.95 13.81 -0.21
CA ALA A 73 -9.12 15.26 -0.36
C ALA A 73 -7.80 15.96 -0.74
N LEU A 74 -6.68 15.61 -0.08
CA LEU A 74 -5.35 16.11 -0.44
C LEU A 74 -4.99 15.75 -1.90
N ALA A 75 -5.22 14.51 -2.31
CA ALA A 75 -4.93 14.09 -3.67
C ALA A 75 -5.84 14.78 -4.70
N GLY A 76 -7.09 15.10 -4.35
CA GLY A 76 -7.99 15.92 -5.17
C GLY A 76 -7.44 17.33 -5.42
N LEU A 77 -7.06 18.03 -4.35
CA LEU A 77 -6.41 19.35 -4.43
C LEU A 77 -5.10 19.31 -5.26
N LEU A 78 -4.33 18.23 -5.19
CA LEU A 78 -3.16 18.04 -6.07
C LEU A 78 -3.54 17.75 -7.52
N VAL A 79 -4.63 17.03 -7.79
CA VAL A 79 -5.15 16.82 -9.16
C VAL A 79 -5.53 18.16 -9.79
N GLU A 80 -6.27 19.00 -9.08
CA GLU A 80 -6.68 20.33 -9.56
C GLU A 80 -5.46 21.21 -9.88
N ALA A 81 -4.47 21.26 -8.99
CA ALA A 81 -3.22 21.98 -9.24
C ALA A 81 -2.41 21.41 -10.43
N GLY A 82 -2.44 20.09 -10.62
CA GLY A 82 -1.78 19.42 -11.74
C GLY A 82 -2.47 19.65 -13.09
N GLU A 83 -3.79 19.78 -13.11
CA GLU A 83 -4.55 20.17 -14.31
C GLU A 83 -4.37 21.66 -14.62
N GLY A 84 -4.40 22.50 -13.59
CA GLY A 84 -4.16 23.94 -13.70
C GLY A 84 -2.75 24.31 -14.19
N PHE A 85 -1.74 23.46 -13.96
CA PHE A 85 -0.35 23.72 -14.35
C PHE A 85 -0.13 23.98 -15.85
N PHE A 86 -0.94 23.37 -16.73
CA PHE A 86 -0.87 23.59 -18.18
C PHE A 86 -1.85 24.66 -18.69
N SER A 87 -2.61 25.31 -17.79
CA SER A 87 -3.49 26.43 -18.14
C SER A 87 -2.71 27.64 -18.62
N GLN A 88 -3.33 28.46 -19.47
CA GLN A 88 -2.72 29.69 -19.99
C GLN A 88 -2.70 30.84 -18.98
N ASP A 89 -3.35 30.68 -17.82
CA ASP A 89 -3.34 31.67 -16.73
C ASP A 89 -2.55 31.15 -15.51
N PRO A 90 -1.23 31.43 -15.42
CA PRO A 90 -0.43 31.05 -14.26
C PRO A 90 -0.69 31.92 -13.03
N GLY A 91 -1.56 32.95 -13.12
CA GLY A 91 -1.87 33.85 -12.01
C GLY A 91 -2.79 33.25 -10.95
N THR A 92 -3.44 32.13 -11.24
CA THR A 92 -4.48 31.50 -10.38
C THR A 92 -4.01 30.22 -9.68
N MET A 93 -2.71 29.91 -9.66
CA MET A 93 -2.21 28.71 -8.98
C MET A 93 -2.22 28.89 -7.45
N GLU A 94 -3.10 28.15 -6.77
CA GLU A 94 -3.18 28.12 -5.30
C GLU A 94 -1.97 27.44 -4.64
N LEU A 95 -1.30 26.54 -5.38
CA LEU A 95 -0.12 25.81 -4.91
C LEU A 95 1.19 26.30 -5.57
N PRO A 96 2.34 26.17 -4.88
CA PRO A 96 3.64 26.53 -5.43
C PRO A 96 3.95 25.81 -6.75
N LEU A 97 4.54 26.52 -7.71
CA LEU A 97 4.84 26.03 -9.06
C LEU A 97 5.51 24.64 -9.10
N TRP A 98 6.44 24.35 -8.18
CA TRP A 98 7.12 23.05 -8.12
C TRP A 98 6.15 21.91 -7.77
N LEU A 99 5.15 22.16 -6.92
CA LEU A 99 4.17 21.17 -6.50
C LEU A 99 3.15 20.93 -7.60
N SER A 100 2.66 22.00 -8.24
CA SER A 100 1.78 21.90 -9.41
C SER A 100 2.45 21.15 -10.57
N ALA A 101 3.74 21.40 -10.83
CA ALA A 101 4.52 20.68 -11.84
C ALA A 101 4.70 19.18 -11.50
N MET A 102 4.98 18.86 -10.23
CA MET A 102 5.10 17.47 -9.76
C MET A 102 3.75 16.74 -9.79
N ALA A 103 2.66 17.44 -9.46
CA ALA A 103 1.32 16.89 -9.53
C ALA A 103 0.89 16.62 -10.98
N ALA A 104 1.15 17.56 -11.89
CA ALA A 104 0.93 17.37 -13.33
C ALA A 104 1.69 16.15 -13.88
N ARG A 105 2.93 15.93 -13.43
CA ARG A 105 3.75 14.76 -13.83
C ARG A 105 3.20 13.43 -13.29
N HIS A 106 2.50 13.44 -12.17
CA HIS A 106 1.94 12.24 -11.51
C HIS A 106 0.40 12.20 -11.52
N LEU A 107 -0.23 12.94 -12.43
CA LEU A 107 -1.66 13.24 -12.41
C LEU A 107 -2.55 11.99 -12.38
N ASN A 108 -2.23 10.97 -13.17
CA ASN A 108 -3.00 9.72 -13.23
C ASN A 108 -2.94 8.94 -11.90
N ASP A 109 -1.77 8.92 -11.26
CA ASP A 109 -1.59 8.23 -9.97
C ASP A 109 -2.27 9.03 -8.85
N LEU A 110 -2.25 10.36 -8.90
CA LEU A 110 -2.99 11.23 -7.99
C LEU A 110 -4.51 11.07 -8.15
N LYS A 111 -5.03 11.00 -9.39
CA LYS A 111 -6.46 10.69 -9.64
C LYS A 111 -6.88 9.36 -9.03
N MET A 112 -6.04 8.33 -9.11
CA MET A 112 -6.28 7.05 -8.43
C MET A 112 -6.32 7.18 -6.90
N VAL A 113 -5.43 7.99 -6.30
CA VAL A 113 -5.43 8.24 -4.85
C VAL A 113 -6.60 9.10 -4.40
N ALA A 114 -6.97 10.15 -5.14
CA ALA A 114 -8.16 10.96 -4.87
C ALA A 114 -9.42 10.10 -4.87
N LEU A 115 -9.54 9.23 -5.87
CA LEU A 115 -10.69 8.36 -6.00
C LEU A 115 -10.78 7.28 -4.91
N THR A 116 -9.68 6.56 -4.66
CA THR A 116 -9.70 5.31 -3.85
C THR A 116 -9.06 5.43 -2.48
N GLY A 117 -8.30 6.50 -2.24
CA GLY A 117 -7.39 6.63 -1.10
C GLY A 117 -6.20 5.68 -1.15
N VAL A 118 -5.91 4.98 -2.27
CA VAL A 118 -4.84 3.97 -2.39
C VAL A 118 -3.87 4.34 -3.51
N THR A 119 -2.56 4.26 -3.24
CA THR A 119 -1.54 4.52 -4.27
C THR A 119 -1.27 3.30 -5.15
N PRO A 120 -0.82 3.48 -6.41
CA PRO A 120 -0.32 2.39 -7.23
C PRO A 120 0.78 1.55 -6.55
N ALA A 121 1.60 2.17 -5.68
CA ALA A 121 2.61 1.45 -4.92
C ALA A 121 2.00 0.57 -3.81
N GLU A 122 1.00 1.05 -3.07
CA GLU A 122 0.24 0.22 -2.11
C GLU A 122 -0.50 -0.92 -2.82
N MET A 123 -1.09 -0.63 -3.99
CA MET A 123 -1.76 -1.63 -4.85
C MET A 123 -0.83 -2.79 -5.21
N VAL A 124 0.46 -2.51 -5.42
CA VAL A 124 1.49 -3.49 -5.80
C VAL A 124 2.14 -4.18 -4.60
N THR A 125 2.38 -3.47 -3.49
CA THR A 125 3.24 -3.95 -2.39
C THR A 125 2.51 -4.63 -1.24
N VAL A 126 1.37 -4.08 -0.82
CA VAL A 126 0.57 -4.61 0.31
C VAL A 126 -0.46 -5.62 -0.20
N GLY A 127 -0.85 -5.48 -1.46
CA GLY A 127 -2.09 -6.04 -1.99
C GLY A 127 -3.27 -5.23 -1.49
N ILE A 128 -4.19 -4.92 -2.40
CA ILE A 128 -5.33 -4.07 -2.08
C ILE A 128 -6.27 -4.83 -1.11
N PRO A 129 -6.76 -4.18 -0.03
CA PRO A 129 -7.83 -4.72 0.81
C PRO A 129 -9.04 -5.22 0.00
N ALA A 130 -9.76 -6.22 0.51
CA ALA A 130 -10.78 -6.93 -0.27
C ALA A 130 -11.94 -6.03 -0.68
N ASP A 131 -12.33 -5.22 0.30
CA ASP A 131 -13.17 -4.04 0.33
C ASP A 131 -12.76 -3.02 -0.75
N ARG A 132 -11.56 -2.42 -0.65
CA ARG A 132 -11.07 -1.39 -1.58
C ARG A 132 -10.90 -1.86 -3.03
N LEU A 133 -10.68 -3.17 -3.26
CA LEU A 133 -10.71 -3.77 -4.60
C LEU A 133 -12.10 -3.68 -5.25
N LEU A 134 -13.15 -3.96 -4.48
CA LEU A 134 -14.51 -3.88 -4.97
C LEU A 134 -14.90 -2.44 -5.22
N LEU A 135 -14.60 -1.50 -4.31
CA LEU A 135 -14.84 -0.07 -4.53
C LEU A 135 -14.22 0.44 -5.84
N ALA A 136 -12.95 0.10 -6.12
CA ALA A 136 -12.31 0.51 -7.38
C ALA A 136 -13.02 -0.06 -8.63
N VAL A 137 -13.51 -1.30 -8.57
CA VAL A 137 -14.30 -1.92 -9.65
C VAL A 137 -15.70 -1.32 -9.75
N GLU A 138 -16.28 -0.91 -8.62
CA GLU A 138 -17.59 -0.26 -8.54
C GLU A 138 -17.54 1.10 -9.23
N VAL A 139 -16.57 1.95 -8.87
CA VAL A 139 -16.37 3.24 -9.57
C VAL A 139 -16.08 3.02 -11.04
N ALA A 140 -15.21 2.07 -11.41
CA ALA A 140 -14.89 1.86 -12.82
C ALA A 140 -16.11 1.42 -13.63
N ARG A 141 -17.03 0.64 -13.05
CA ARG A 141 -18.32 0.28 -13.68
C ARG A 141 -19.26 1.49 -13.75
N GLU A 142 -19.37 2.27 -12.68
CA GLU A 142 -20.24 3.45 -12.64
C GLU A 142 -19.79 4.54 -13.60
N ALA A 143 -18.48 4.84 -13.66
CA ALA A 143 -17.89 5.78 -14.61
C ALA A 143 -18.17 5.37 -16.07
N LEU A 144 -18.05 4.08 -16.39
CA LEU A 144 -18.40 3.55 -17.72
C LEU A 144 -19.91 3.60 -17.98
N HIS A 145 -20.74 3.42 -16.94
CA HIS A 145 -22.20 3.50 -17.07
C HIS A 145 -22.65 4.94 -17.35
N ALA A 146 -22.19 5.90 -16.54
CA ALA A 146 -22.44 7.33 -16.74
C ALA A 146 -21.99 7.80 -18.13
N GLU A 147 -20.80 7.38 -18.58
CA GLU A 147 -20.29 7.64 -19.93
C GLU A 147 -21.24 7.14 -21.03
N THR A 148 -21.84 5.95 -20.88
CA THR A 148 -22.83 5.44 -21.85
C THR A 148 -24.19 6.15 -21.81
N GLN A 149 -24.51 6.86 -20.73
CA GLN A 149 -25.76 7.63 -20.61
C GLN A 149 -25.64 9.06 -21.13
N MET A 150 -24.43 9.61 -21.22
CA MET A 150 -24.22 11.00 -21.66
C MET A 150 -24.46 11.19 -23.16
N SER A 151 -25.26 12.20 -23.49
CA SER A 151 -25.49 12.65 -24.87
C SER A 151 -24.59 13.86 -25.17
N GLY A 152 -23.31 13.61 -25.46
CA GLY A 152 -22.33 14.67 -25.71
C GLY A 152 -20.90 14.15 -25.90
N PRO A 153 -19.89 15.04 -25.97
CA PRO A 153 -18.50 14.64 -25.79
C PRO A 153 -18.32 14.03 -24.38
N GLY A 154 -17.62 12.91 -24.30
CA GLY A 154 -17.40 12.15 -23.08
C GLY A 154 -16.65 12.91 -21.98
N VAL A 155 -16.81 12.49 -20.73
CA VAL A 155 -16.07 13.07 -19.59
C VAL A 155 -14.63 12.53 -19.54
N PHE A 156 -14.40 11.34 -20.08
CA PHE A 156 -13.10 10.69 -20.09
C PHE A 156 -12.43 10.76 -21.46
N ASP A 157 -11.11 10.99 -21.48
CA ASP A 157 -10.34 10.82 -22.70
C ASP A 157 -10.29 9.32 -23.11
N THR A 158 -10.03 9.07 -24.40
CA THR A 158 -10.02 7.73 -24.98
C THR A 158 -9.06 6.75 -24.27
N ASN A 159 -7.93 7.22 -23.73
CA ASN A 159 -6.98 6.34 -23.03
C ASN A 159 -7.49 5.97 -21.63
N THR A 160 -8.05 6.95 -20.91
CA THR A 160 -8.71 6.73 -19.61
C THR A 160 -9.89 5.78 -19.75
N LEU A 161 -10.77 6.01 -20.72
CA LEU A 161 -11.92 5.14 -21.01
C LEU A 161 -11.47 3.71 -21.35
N ALA A 162 -10.45 3.55 -22.21
CA ALA A 162 -9.87 2.24 -22.51
C ALA A 162 -9.16 1.59 -21.30
N ALA A 163 -8.62 2.37 -20.35
CA ALA A 163 -8.07 1.85 -19.10
C ALA A 163 -9.18 1.34 -18.17
N LEU A 164 -10.26 2.11 -17.98
CA LEU A 164 -11.44 1.73 -17.19
C LEU A 164 -12.09 0.47 -17.74
N GLN A 165 -12.33 0.39 -19.06
CA GLN A 165 -12.88 -0.80 -19.71
C GLN A 165 -12.02 -2.04 -19.47
N ARG A 166 -10.69 -1.94 -19.65
CA ARG A 166 -9.76 -3.05 -19.40
C ARG A 166 -9.73 -3.45 -17.93
N PHE A 167 -9.85 -2.50 -17.00
CA PHE A 167 -9.90 -2.78 -15.57
C PHE A 167 -11.20 -3.51 -15.18
N ALA A 168 -12.36 -2.98 -15.59
CA ALA A 168 -13.67 -3.60 -15.34
C ALA A 168 -13.77 -5.00 -15.96
N ALA A 169 -13.38 -5.17 -17.22
CA ALA A 169 -13.37 -6.49 -17.89
C ALA A 169 -12.37 -7.46 -17.26
N ARG A 170 -11.24 -6.98 -16.72
CA ARG A 170 -10.30 -7.83 -15.97
C ARG A 170 -10.82 -8.25 -14.60
N ALA A 171 -11.69 -7.43 -14.00
CA ALA A 171 -12.41 -7.76 -12.78
C ALA A 171 -13.57 -8.73 -13.05
N ASP A 172 -14.20 -8.64 -14.22
CA ASP A 172 -15.37 -9.44 -14.60
C ASP A 172 -15.07 -10.57 -15.59
N ARG A 173 -14.18 -11.48 -15.21
CA ARG A 173 -13.83 -12.64 -16.03
C ARG A 173 -14.69 -13.85 -15.68
N ASP A 174 -14.91 -14.73 -16.65
CA ASP A 174 -15.50 -16.05 -16.43
C ASP A 174 -14.64 -16.88 -15.46
N VAL A 175 -15.22 -17.19 -14.31
CA VAL A 175 -14.57 -17.88 -13.19
C VAL A 175 -15.31 -19.16 -12.83
N ALA A 176 -14.57 -20.11 -12.28
CA ALA A 176 -15.10 -21.25 -11.55
C ALA A 176 -14.56 -21.27 -10.12
N VAL A 177 -15.46 -21.45 -9.15
CA VAL A 177 -15.20 -21.54 -7.71
C VAL A 177 -15.44 -22.98 -7.27
N PRO A 178 -14.41 -23.80 -7.08
CA PRO A 178 -14.57 -25.19 -6.63
C PRO A 178 -15.07 -25.24 -5.18
N ASP A 179 -15.79 -26.31 -4.84
CA ASP A 179 -16.13 -26.61 -3.45
C ASP A 179 -14.87 -27.09 -2.69
N PRO A 180 -14.49 -26.47 -1.56
CA PRO A 180 -13.37 -26.96 -0.75
C PRO A 180 -13.65 -28.30 -0.04
N GLY A 181 -14.92 -28.67 0.14
CA GLY A 181 -15.35 -29.95 0.70
C GLY A 181 -15.43 -31.08 -0.32
N ASP A 182 -15.73 -30.77 -1.58
CA ASP A 182 -15.64 -31.71 -2.71
C ASP A 182 -14.98 -31.06 -3.95
N PRO A 183 -13.63 -31.05 -4.01
CA PRO A 183 -12.90 -30.45 -5.13
C PRO A 183 -13.02 -31.20 -6.47
N LEU A 184 -13.66 -32.38 -6.49
CA LEU A 184 -13.93 -33.18 -7.70
C LEU A 184 -15.41 -33.13 -8.12
N GLY A 185 -16.28 -32.63 -7.24
CA GLY A 185 -17.69 -32.37 -7.50
C GLY A 185 -17.94 -31.13 -8.35
N PRO A 186 -19.23 -30.76 -8.55
CA PRO A 186 -19.60 -29.54 -9.26
C PRO A 186 -19.12 -28.29 -8.49
N PRO A 187 -18.70 -27.22 -9.19
CA PRO A 187 -18.28 -25.99 -8.53
C PRO A 187 -19.44 -25.29 -7.81
N LEU A 188 -19.13 -24.59 -6.71
CA LEU A 188 -20.07 -23.71 -6.00
C LEU A 188 -20.62 -22.61 -6.91
N TYR A 189 -19.80 -22.15 -7.86
CA TYR A 189 -20.16 -21.15 -8.85
C TYR A 189 -19.35 -21.31 -10.14
N GLU A 190 -20.00 -21.11 -11.30
CA GLU A 190 -19.36 -21.02 -12.61
C GLU A 190 -20.10 -19.94 -13.44
N GLY A 191 -19.37 -18.95 -13.94
CA GLY A 191 -19.93 -17.82 -14.71
C GLY A 191 -19.12 -16.52 -14.56
N PRO A 192 -19.67 -15.37 -15.00
CA PRO A 192 -19.03 -14.06 -14.83
C PRO A 192 -18.78 -13.73 -13.36
N ALA A 193 -17.64 -13.11 -13.05
CA ALA A 193 -17.30 -12.81 -11.67
C ALA A 193 -18.20 -11.73 -11.03
N SER A 194 -18.85 -10.88 -11.82
CA SER A 194 -19.87 -9.92 -11.36
C SER A 194 -21.09 -10.61 -10.77
N GLU A 195 -21.54 -11.72 -11.34
CA GLU A 195 -22.78 -12.41 -10.93
C GLU A 195 -22.60 -13.36 -9.74
N ALA A 196 -21.35 -13.60 -9.29
CA ALA A 196 -21.06 -14.59 -8.25
C ALA A 196 -21.80 -14.33 -6.92
N HIS A 197 -22.14 -13.07 -6.61
CA HIS A 197 -22.94 -12.70 -5.42
C HIS A 197 -24.38 -13.26 -5.43
N GLN A 198 -24.86 -13.77 -6.57
CA GLN A 198 -26.20 -14.38 -6.67
C GLN A 198 -26.24 -15.80 -6.10
N ARG A 199 -25.09 -16.47 -5.98
CA ARG A 199 -24.98 -17.86 -5.47
C ARG A 199 -24.04 -18.02 -4.29
N LEU A 200 -23.05 -17.15 -4.16
CA LEU A 200 -22.07 -17.18 -3.07
C LEU A 200 -22.44 -16.13 -2.01
N SER A 201 -22.27 -16.49 -0.74
CA SER A 201 -22.37 -15.55 0.38
C SER A 201 -21.22 -14.52 0.35
N PRO A 202 -21.32 -13.41 1.09
CA PRO A 202 -20.18 -12.49 1.27
C PRO A 202 -18.94 -13.22 1.80
N GLY A 203 -17.79 -13.03 1.16
CA GLY A 203 -16.57 -13.78 1.45
C GLY A 203 -15.48 -13.65 0.38
N ARG A 204 -14.36 -14.35 0.59
CA ARG A 204 -13.23 -14.46 -0.35
C ARG A 204 -13.06 -15.91 -0.77
N TYR A 205 -13.26 -16.17 -2.05
CA TYR A 205 -13.29 -17.52 -2.63
C TYR A 205 -12.05 -17.74 -3.50
N GLN A 206 -11.41 -18.91 -3.36
CA GLN A 206 -10.39 -19.33 -4.32
C GLN A 206 -11.10 -19.70 -5.63
N ALA A 207 -10.60 -19.17 -6.74
CA ALA A 207 -11.20 -19.36 -8.04
C ALA A 207 -10.13 -19.68 -9.08
N HIS A 208 -10.57 -20.08 -10.27
CA HIS A 208 -9.74 -20.13 -11.46
C HIS A 208 -10.51 -19.59 -12.66
N LEU A 209 -9.81 -19.22 -13.74
CA LEU A 209 -10.49 -18.96 -15.01
C LEU A 209 -11.21 -20.22 -15.48
N ARG A 210 -12.48 -20.08 -15.83
CA ARG A 210 -13.38 -21.16 -16.25
C ARG A 210 -12.75 -22.16 -17.23
N HIS A 211 -12.11 -21.65 -18.29
CA HIS A 211 -11.49 -22.48 -19.33
C HIS A 211 -9.99 -22.75 -19.10
N HIS A 212 -9.39 -22.18 -18.06
CA HIS A 212 -7.96 -22.26 -17.77
C HIS A 212 -7.70 -22.48 -16.26
N PRO A 213 -7.93 -23.70 -15.73
CA PRO A 213 -7.82 -24.00 -14.30
C PRO A 213 -6.43 -23.75 -13.68
N GLY A 214 -5.37 -23.70 -14.49
CA GLY A 214 -4.03 -23.27 -14.04
C GLY A 214 -3.94 -21.79 -13.64
N GLN A 215 -4.83 -20.93 -14.14
CA GLN A 215 -4.84 -19.50 -13.82
C GLN A 215 -5.66 -19.23 -12.56
N ARG A 216 -4.97 -19.26 -11.41
CA ARG A 216 -5.57 -19.03 -10.09
C ARG A 216 -5.96 -17.56 -9.87
N LEU A 217 -7.20 -17.36 -9.46
CA LEU A 217 -7.83 -16.09 -9.15
C LEU A 217 -8.38 -16.11 -7.71
N VAL A 218 -8.87 -14.96 -7.24
CA VAL A 218 -9.71 -14.85 -6.05
C VAL A 218 -10.99 -14.13 -6.48
N VAL A 219 -12.15 -14.68 -6.16
CA VAL A 219 -13.43 -13.98 -6.26
C VAL A 219 -13.75 -13.39 -4.89
N ILE A 220 -14.14 -12.13 -4.86
CA ILE A 220 -14.57 -11.44 -3.64
C ILE A 220 -16.04 -11.10 -3.82
N VAL A 221 -16.84 -11.43 -2.81
CA VAL A 221 -18.26 -11.10 -2.72
C VAL A 221 -18.45 -10.25 -1.47
N ALA A 222 -19.07 -9.08 -1.59
CA ALA A 222 -19.37 -8.21 -0.47
C ALA A 222 -20.65 -7.39 -0.73
N ARG A 223 -20.96 -6.47 0.18
CA ARG A 223 -21.82 -5.34 -0.16
C ARG A 223 -20.95 -4.23 -0.76
N SER A 224 -21.47 -3.57 -1.76
CA SER A 224 -20.84 -2.41 -2.40
C SER A 224 -20.97 -1.18 -1.50
N GLU A 225 -20.04 -0.24 -1.63
CA GLU A 225 -19.98 0.93 -0.74
C GLU A 225 -20.71 2.14 -1.34
N LEU A 226 -20.85 2.22 -2.68
CA LEU A 226 -21.59 3.30 -3.34
C LEU A 226 -23.09 2.96 -3.47
N SER A 227 -23.43 1.78 -4.00
CA SER A 227 -24.84 1.37 -4.19
C SER A 227 -25.47 0.70 -2.96
N GLY A 228 -24.66 0.21 -2.00
CA GLY A 228 -25.12 -0.59 -0.86
C GLY A 228 -25.64 -2.00 -1.21
N GLY A 229 -25.73 -2.35 -2.50
CA GLY A 229 -26.19 -3.65 -2.99
C GLY A 229 -25.13 -4.75 -2.88
N PRO A 230 -25.47 -6.03 -3.13
CA PRO A 230 -24.49 -7.11 -3.23
C PRO A 230 -23.64 -6.95 -4.50
N MET A 231 -22.34 -7.19 -4.40
CA MET A 231 -21.40 -7.05 -5.51
C MET A 231 -20.36 -8.17 -5.49
N ALA A 232 -19.90 -8.58 -6.67
CA ALA A 232 -18.74 -9.45 -6.82
C ALA A 232 -17.78 -9.01 -7.93
N ALA A 233 -16.53 -9.47 -7.79
CA ALA A 233 -15.46 -9.30 -8.78
C ALA A 233 -14.33 -10.34 -8.58
N SER A 234 -13.54 -10.56 -9.63
CA SER A 234 -12.39 -11.46 -9.65
C SER A 234 -11.06 -10.70 -9.74
N PHE A 235 -10.05 -11.23 -9.06
CA PHE A 235 -8.73 -10.63 -9.00
C PHE A 235 -7.66 -11.70 -9.26
N THR A 236 -6.65 -11.35 -10.06
CA THR A 236 -5.47 -12.20 -10.16
C THR A 236 -4.79 -12.21 -8.80
N ARG A 237 -4.59 -13.41 -8.22
CA ARG A 237 -4.01 -13.55 -6.88
C ARG A 237 -2.61 -12.96 -6.88
N LEU A 238 -2.47 -11.73 -6.38
CA LEU A 238 -1.18 -11.13 -6.10
C LEU A 238 -0.46 -12.10 -5.15
N ARG A 239 0.69 -12.61 -5.57
CA ARG A 239 1.57 -13.29 -4.61
C ARG A 239 1.91 -12.25 -3.55
N PRO A 240 1.82 -12.57 -2.25
CA PRO A 240 2.49 -11.75 -1.25
C PRO A 240 3.94 -11.65 -1.69
N THR A 241 4.39 -10.45 -2.08
CA THR A 241 5.80 -10.18 -2.30
C THR A 241 6.50 -10.56 -1.00
N GLY A 242 7.33 -11.60 -1.08
CA GLY A 242 7.82 -12.28 0.12
C GLY A 242 8.43 -11.27 1.07
N ARG A 243 7.85 -11.16 2.28
CA ARG A 243 8.43 -10.40 3.40
C ARG A 243 9.92 -10.69 3.39
N PRO A 244 10.81 -9.67 3.25
CA PRO A 244 12.23 -9.91 3.28
C PRO A 244 12.52 -10.69 4.55
N ARG A 245 13.00 -11.92 4.41
CA ARG A 245 13.52 -12.66 5.56
C ARG A 245 14.74 -11.89 6.00
N THR A 246 14.58 -11.06 7.01
CA THR A 246 15.71 -10.58 7.81
C THR A 246 16.50 -11.82 8.21
N PRO A 247 17.75 -11.98 7.75
CA PRO A 247 18.60 -13.02 8.32
C PRO A 247 18.69 -12.74 9.82
N PRO A 248 18.58 -13.75 10.70
CA PRO A 248 18.61 -13.52 12.13
C PRO A 248 19.96 -12.90 12.53
N THR A 249 19.92 -11.64 12.95
CA THR A 249 21.08 -10.89 13.43
C THR A 249 21.48 -11.39 14.82
N ASN A 250 22.09 -12.58 14.87
CA ASN A 250 22.67 -13.13 16.08
C ASN A 250 24.17 -12.86 16.15
N GLY A 251 24.56 -12.10 17.17
CA GLY A 251 25.89 -12.07 17.75
C GLY A 251 25.83 -11.38 19.10
N PRO A 252 26.89 -11.42 19.94
CA PRO A 252 28.12 -12.23 19.83
C PRO A 252 28.29 -13.23 21.00
N GLY A 253 29.18 -14.23 20.86
CA GLY A 253 29.50 -15.14 21.97
C GLY A 253 30.49 -16.27 21.64
N ALA A 254 31.73 -16.08 22.08
CA ALA A 254 32.90 -16.98 22.15
C ALA A 254 32.80 -18.51 21.87
N SER A 255 33.86 -19.02 21.20
CA SER A 255 34.63 -20.28 21.42
C SER A 255 33.90 -21.58 21.84
N SER A 256 34.13 -22.75 21.24
CA SER A 256 35.14 -23.20 20.26
C SER A 256 34.54 -24.35 19.38
N ASP A 257 35.24 -25.15 18.54
CA ASP A 257 36.68 -25.38 18.33
C ASP A 257 37.03 -25.86 16.91
N THR A 258 38.27 -26.31 16.69
CA THR A 258 38.80 -26.95 15.48
C THR A 258 39.42 -28.32 15.79
N PRO A 259 39.43 -29.28 14.84
CA PRO A 259 40.65 -29.45 14.02
C PRO A 259 40.45 -30.03 12.60
N HIS A 260 41.09 -29.45 11.57
CA HIS A 260 42.36 -29.98 11.04
C HIS A 260 42.94 -29.15 9.87
N GLN A 261 44.26 -29.19 9.75
CA GLN A 261 45.13 -28.48 8.81
C GLN A 261 45.46 -29.37 7.57
N PRO A 262 46.00 -28.82 6.45
CA PRO A 262 47.45 -28.52 6.31
C PRO A 262 47.74 -27.10 5.73
N ARG A 263 48.72 -26.35 6.25
CA ARG A 263 50.15 -26.24 5.80
C ARG A 263 50.34 -25.80 4.35
N SER A 264 51.22 -24.87 3.95
CA SER A 264 52.25 -24.00 4.60
C SER A 264 52.84 -23.07 3.48
N PRO A 265 54.00 -22.39 3.61
CA PRO A 265 54.37 -21.32 4.53
C PRO A 265 54.96 -20.08 3.80
N ARG A 266 55.12 -18.95 4.51
CA ARG A 266 56.35 -18.10 4.54
C ARG A 266 56.08 -16.75 5.21
N GLN A 267 56.78 -16.45 6.29
CA GLN A 267 57.49 -15.18 6.45
C GLN A 267 58.57 -15.30 7.53
N SER A 268 59.54 -14.39 7.50
CA SER A 268 60.86 -14.55 8.09
C SER A 268 61.32 -13.27 8.77
N GLY A 269 62.13 -13.41 9.82
CA GLY A 269 62.98 -12.31 10.31
C GLY A 269 62.38 -11.59 11.51
N GLY A 270 62.88 -11.92 12.70
CA GLY A 270 62.41 -11.34 13.95
C GLY A 270 62.95 -9.94 14.23
N TRP A 271 62.60 -9.45 15.42
CA TRP A 271 63.54 -8.82 16.35
C TRP A 271 62.89 -8.83 17.75
N THR A 272 63.71 -9.00 18.79
CA THR A 272 63.34 -8.73 20.18
C THR A 272 64.43 -7.86 20.80
N PRO A 273 64.05 -6.99 21.75
CA PRO A 273 64.71 -7.12 23.05
C PRO A 273 63.73 -7.10 24.23
N ARG A 274 63.97 -8.03 25.15
CA ARG A 274 63.62 -8.05 26.59
C ARG A 274 64.70 -7.21 27.36
N PRO A 275 64.76 -7.17 28.71
CA PRO A 275 63.76 -7.17 29.80
C PRO A 275 64.13 -6.05 30.84
N PRO A 276 64.35 -6.28 32.16
CA PRO A 276 63.47 -6.76 33.25
C PRO A 276 63.33 -5.75 34.43
N THR A 277 62.37 -5.96 35.34
CA THR A 277 62.46 -5.81 36.83
C THR A 277 61.03 -5.93 37.40
N ALA A 278 60.77 -6.37 38.63
CA ALA A 278 61.36 -7.44 39.47
C ALA A 278 60.26 -7.87 40.49
N PRO A 279 60.26 -9.12 40.98
CA PRO A 279 59.42 -9.58 42.10
C PRO A 279 60.15 -9.28 43.45
N PRO A 280 59.74 -9.78 44.65
CA PRO A 280 58.61 -10.65 44.99
C PRO A 280 57.76 -10.11 46.17
N ASP A 281 57.08 -11.04 46.82
CA ASP A 281 56.60 -11.07 48.22
C ASP A 281 55.13 -10.72 48.48
N SER A 282 54.46 -11.35 49.46
CA SER A 282 54.70 -12.67 50.09
C SER A 282 53.37 -13.09 50.76
N GLY A 283 53.09 -14.39 50.84
CA GLY A 283 51.78 -14.85 51.31
C GLY A 283 51.70 -16.36 51.36
N ALA A 284 52.47 -16.96 52.26
CA ALA A 284 52.47 -18.40 52.45
C ALA A 284 51.16 -18.90 53.07
N ASP A 285 50.79 -20.12 52.68
CA ASP A 285 49.86 -21.02 53.36
C ASP A 285 50.06 -21.05 54.89
N PRO A 286 49.01 -21.41 55.65
CA PRO A 286 48.98 -22.82 56.05
C PRO A 286 47.64 -23.52 55.82
N LEU A 287 47.70 -24.65 55.11
CA LEU A 287 46.88 -25.80 55.43
C LEU A 287 47.14 -26.21 56.88
N ALA A 288 46.12 -26.15 57.72
CA ALA A 288 46.08 -26.99 58.92
C ALA A 288 45.68 -28.41 58.48
N PRO A 289 46.48 -29.45 58.80
CA PRO A 289 46.12 -30.83 58.48
C PRO A 289 45.03 -31.35 59.43
N GLY A 290 44.60 -32.60 59.22
CA GLY A 290 43.62 -33.27 60.08
C GLY A 290 44.24 -33.75 61.40
N LEU A 291 43.88 -34.97 61.78
CA LEU A 291 44.72 -35.80 62.66
C LEU A 291 46.03 -36.18 61.94
#